data_AF-A0A834MWK3-F1
#
_entry.id   AF-A0A834MWK3-F1
#
_cell.length_a   1.000
_cell.length_b   1.000
_cell.length_c   1.000
_cell.angle_alpha   90.00
_cell.angle_beta   90.00
_cell.angle_gamma   90.00
#
_symmetry.space_group_name_H-M   'P 1'
#
loop_
_entity.id
_entity.type
_entity.pdbx_description
1 polymer ?
#
loop_
_entity_poly.entity_id
_entity_poly.type
_entity_poly.pdbx_seq_one_letter_code
_entity_poly.pdbx_strand_id
1 'polypeptide(L)' 'MRKKALYSVLIPLFVALALGMGGATFYTLRLAFRNPDVTWSLKNNPEPWEEYRDKQYKFYSSVNYKDHTSKAPEF' A
#
# COMPACT_ATOMS: atom_id res chain seq x y z
N MET A 1 7.50 -34.35 -29.76
CA MET A 1 8.55 -33.43 -29.25
C MET A 1 8.15 -31.94 -29.18
N ARG A 2 6.86 -31.56 -29.24
CA ARG A 2 6.43 -30.14 -29.29
C ARG A 2 6.16 -29.45 -27.93
N LYS A 3 6.17 -30.18 -26.81
CA LYS A 3 5.82 -29.58 -25.50
C LYS A 3 6.87 -28.58 -24.98
N LYS A 4 8.17 -28.82 -25.22
CA LYS A 4 9.26 -27.97 -24.70
C LYS A 4 9.22 -26.52 -25.21
N ALA A 5 8.79 -26.29 -26.45
CA ALA A 5 8.70 -24.95 -27.03
C ALA A 5 7.54 -24.11 -26.44
N LEU A 6 6.42 -24.74 -26.11
CA LEU A 6 5.28 -24.08 -25.45
C LEU A 6 5.63 -23.59 -24.04
N TYR A 7 6.39 -24.38 -23.26
CA TYR A 7 6.81 -23.96 -21.91
C TYR A 7 7.71 -22.71 -21.93
N SER A 8 8.58 -22.57 -22.94
CA SER A 8 9.50 -21.42 -23.02
C SER A 8 8.79 -20.08 -23.23
N VAL A 9 7.64 -20.06 -23.93
CA VAL A 9 6.86 -18.83 -24.18
C VAL A 9 5.81 -18.61 -23.08
N LEU A 10 5.35 -19.67 -22.43
CA LEU A 10 4.30 -19.60 -21.42
C LEU A 10 4.80 -19.13 -20.04
N ILE A 11 6.06 -19.44 -19.69
CA ILE A 11 6.70 -18.97 -18.46
C ILE A 11 6.72 -17.43 -18.35
N PRO A 12 7.22 -16.66 -19.33
CA PRO A 12 7.25 -15.19 -19.21
C PRO A 12 5.84 -14.57 -19.14
N LEU A 13 4.84 -15.20 -19.78
CA LEU A 13 3.44 -14.77 -19.66
C LEU A 13 2.92 -14.91 -18.23
N PHE A 14 3.14 -16.07 -17.59
CA PHE A 14 2.72 -16.28 -16.21
C PHE A 14 3.48 -15.40 -15.22
N VAL A 15 4.74 -15.09 -15.48
CA VAL A 15 5.51 -14.14 -14.67
C VAL A 15 4.89 -12.75 -14.73
N ALA A 16 4.55 -12.25 -15.93
CA ALA A 16 3.89 -10.95 -16.08
C ALA A 16 2.51 -10.93 -15.38
N LEU A 17 1.74 -12.01 -15.50
CA LEU A 17 0.44 -12.15 -14.81
C LEU A 17 0.61 -12.15 -13.28
N ALA A 18 1.54 -12.95 -12.76
CA ALA A 18 1.82 -13.04 -11.33
C ALA A 18 2.33 -11.70 -10.78
N LEU A 19 3.16 -10.97 -11.53
CA LEU A 19 3.60 -9.62 -11.18
C LEU A 19 2.44 -8.63 -11.13
N GLY A 20 1.52 -8.69 -12.11
CA GLY A 20 0.33 -7.82 -12.13
C GLY A 20 -0.60 -8.09 -10.95
N MET A 21 -0.95 -9.36 -10.73
CA MET A 21 -1.81 -9.77 -9.61
C MET A 21 -1.15 -9.50 -8.26
N GLY A 22 0.15 -9.80 -8.14
CA GLY A 22 0.96 -9.56 -6.95
C GLY A 22 1.10 -8.07 -6.63
N GLY A 23 1.34 -7.23 -7.64
CA GLY A 23 1.42 -5.78 -7.48
C GLY A 23 0.09 -5.18 -7.04
N ALA A 24 -1.02 -5.61 -7.65
CA ALA A 24 -2.37 -5.15 -7.28
C ALA A 24 -2.72 -5.55 -5.84
N THR A 25 -2.51 -6.82 -5.47
CA THR A 25 -2.77 -7.31 -4.11
C THR A 25 -1.85 -6.67 -3.08
N PHE A 26 -0.57 -6.49 -3.39
CA PHE A 26 0.37 -5.78 -2.52
C PHE A 26 -0.08 -4.34 -2.27
N TYR A 27 -0.45 -3.60 -3.31
CA TYR A 27 -0.81 -2.19 -3.16
C TYR A 27 -2.12 -2.03 -2.37
N THR A 28 -3.14 -2.87 -2.64
CA THR A 28 -4.40 -2.84 -1.88
C THR A 28 -4.19 -3.22 -0.42
N LEU A 29 -3.40 -4.26 -0.12
CA LEU A 29 -3.07 -4.62 1.27
C LEU A 29 -2.32 -3.47 1.96
N ARG A 30 -1.37 -2.85 1.28
CA ARG A 30 -0.64 -1.70 1.80
C ARG A 30 -1.58 -0.53 2.13
N LEU A 31 -2.53 -0.22 1.25
CA LEU A 31 -3.57 0.81 1.49
C LEU A 31 -4.47 0.42 2.66
N ALA A 32 -4.85 -0.85 2.76
CA ALA A 32 -5.73 -1.34 3.81
C ALA A 32 -5.11 -1.23 5.21
N PHE A 33 -3.79 -1.46 5.34
CA PHE A 33 -3.11 -1.41 6.64
C PHE A 33 -2.45 -0.06 6.96
N ARG A 34 -2.12 0.75 5.94
CA ARG A 34 -1.40 2.03 6.12
C ARG A 34 -2.16 3.19 5.47
N ASN A 35 -3.34 3.49 6.01
CA ASN A 35 -4.15 4.63 5.61
C ASN A 35 -4.85 5.26 6.84
N PRO A 36 -4.83 6.59 7.03
CA PRO A 36 -5.55 7.25 8.12
C PRO A 36 -7.06 7.03 8.10
N ASP A 37 -7.67 6.77 6.93
CA ASP A 37 -9.13 6.59 6.80
C ASP A 37 -9.61 5.16 7.08
N VAL A 38 -8.68 4.21 7.21
CA VAL A 38 -9.01 2.78 7.37
C VAL A 38 -8.46 2.29 8.70
N THR A 39 -9.34 2.00 9.64
CA THR A 39 -8.98 1.39 10.92
C THR A 39 -9.57 0.00 11.05
N TRP A 40 -8.73 -0.94 11.47
CA TRP A 40 -9.14 -2.32 11.79
C TRP A 40 -9.50 -2.46 13.28
N SER A 41 -9.23 -1.45 14.10
CA SER A 41 -9.50 -1.47 15.53
C SER A 41 -10.24 -0.21 15.97
N LEU A 42 -11.55 -0.22 15.78
CA LEU A 42 -12.43 0.89 16.14
C LEU A 42 -12.39 1.24 17.65
N LYS A 43 -12.15 0.24 18.50
CA LYS A 43 -12.17 0.41 19.96
C LYS A 43 -10.88 0.98 20.54
N ASN A 44 -9.73 0.59 19.99
CA ASN A 44 -8.43 0.97 20.55
C ASN A 44 -7.86 2.22 19.89
N ASN A 45 -8.31 2.55 18.67
CA ASN A 45 -7.90 3.74 17.94
C ASN A 45 -9.13 4.39 17.29
N PRO A 46 -9.96 5.11 18.08
CA PRO A 46 -11.17 5.75 17.57
C PRO A 46 -10.87 6.88 16.57
N GLU A 47 -9.67 7.47 16.62
CA GLU A 47 -9.25 8.59 15.78
C GLU A 47 -7.97 8.24 14.99
N PRO A 48 -8.09 7.39 13.96
CA PRO A 48 -6.93 6.82 13.24
C PRO A 48 -6.07 7.85 12.51
N TRP A 49 -6.60 9.04 12.21
CA TRP A 49 -5.85 10.13 11.61
C TRP A 49 -4.79 10.73 12.56
N GLU A 50 -4.99 10.68 13.88
CA GLU A 50 -4.01 11.20 14.85
C GLU A 50 -2.69 10.43 14.80
N GLU A 51 -2.74 9.11 14.56
CA GLU A 51 -1.53 8.28 14.43
C GLU A 51 -0.65 8.72 13.24
N TYR A 52 -1.28 9.24 12.18
CA TYR A 52 -0.64 9.63 10.92
C TYR A 52 -0.44 11.13 10.78
N ARG A 53 -0.68 11.93 11.84
CA ARG A 53 -0.60 13.39 11.78
C ARG A 53 0.79 13.90 11.36
N ASP A 54 1.84 13.34 11.98
CA ASP A 54 3.24 13.69 11.69
C ASP A 54 3.97 12.61 10.87
N LYS A 55 3.26 11.56 10.44
CA LYS A 55 3.83 10.44 9.70
C LYS A 55 3.43 10.50 8.24
N GLN A 56 4.38 10.15 7.37
CA GLN A 56 4.10 9.97 5.95
C GLN A 56 3.29 8.69 5.71
N TYR A 57 2.02 8.85 5.37
CA TYR A 57 1.17 7.72 4.95
C TYR A 57 1.27 7.42 3.46
N LYS A 58 1.81 8.32 2.62
CA LYS A 58 1.96 8.11 1.16
C LYS A 58 3.14 7.20 0.83
N PHE A 59 3.03 6.40 -0.24
CA PHE A 59 4.08 5.45 -0.62
C PHE A 59 5.39 6.15 -0.98
N TYR A 60 5.26 7.33 -1.57
CA TYR A 60 6.36 8.24 -1.85
C TYR A 60 5.91 9.67 -1.58
N SER A 61 6.83 10.47 -1.06
CA SER A 61 6.68 11.91 -0.90
C SER A 61 8.06 12.54 -0.90
N SER A 62 8.18 13.72 -1.51
CA SER A 62 9.38 14.55 -1.46
C SER A 62 9.37 15.55 -0.30
N VAL A 63 8.25 15.66 0.42
CA VAL A 63 8.08 16.63 1.52
C VAL A 63 8.26 15.96 2.88
N ASN A 64 8.85 16.69 3.82
CA ASN A 64 8.98 16.27 5.20
C ASN A 64 7.70 16.64 5.96
N TYR A 65 6.98 15.64 6.45
CA TYR A 65 5.66 15.83 7.07
C TYR A 65 5.73 16.56 8.41
N LYS A 66 6.88 16.48 9.11
CA LYS A 66 7.11 17.17 10.38
C LYS A 66 7.13 18.68 10.25
N ASP A 67 7.45 19.18 9.05
CA ASP A 67 7.56 20.62 8.79
C ASP A 67 6.22 21.23 8.33
N HIS A 68 5.19 20.39 8.15
CA HIS A 68 3.88 20.75 7.62
C HIS A 68 2.73 20.29 8.52
N THR A 69 2.83 20.58 9.81
CA THR A 69 1.77 20.27 10.78
C THR A 69 0.54 21.17 10.56
N SER A 70 -0.64 20.59 10.71
CA SER A 70 -1.91 21.33 10.66
C SER A 70 -2.03 22.31 11.82
N LYS A 71 -2.69 23.46 11.60
CA LYS A 71 -3.02 24.44 12.67
C LYS A 71 -4.15 23.99 13.59
N ALA A 72 -4.77 22.85 13.32
CA ALA A 72 -5.84 22.32 14.15
C ALA A 72 -5.34 22.05 15.60
N PRO A 73 -6.19 22.26 16.62
CA PRO A 73 -5.84 21.94 18.00
C PRO A 73 -5.56 20.45 18.17
N GLU A 74 -4.68 20.13 19.13
CA GLU A 74 -4.37 18.75 19.52
C GLU A 74 -5.38 18.30 20.59
N PHE A 75 -5.78 17.03 20.53
CA PHE A 75 -6.75 16.40 21.41
C PHE A 75 -6.09 15.47 22.42
#